data_AF-A0A7S4IQQ9-F1
#
_entry.id   AF-A0A7S4IQQ9-F1
#
_cell.length_a   1.000
_cell.length_b   1.000
_cell.length_c   1.000
_cell.angle_alpha   90.00
_cell.angle_beta   90.00
_cell.angle_gamma   90.00
#
_symmetry.space_group_name_H-M   'P 1'
#
loop_
_entity.id
_entity.type
_entity.pdbx_description
1 polymer ?
#
loop_
_entity_poly.entity_id
_entity_poly.type
_entity_poly.pdbx_seq_one_letter_code
_entity_poly.pdbx_strand_id
1 'polypeptide(L)'
;AHRDGRWTLAAAHAATHIATSPYNDRRMSRLLFLRASSLCRSASLPASHLSVRTTSAARTAAYFPAASRQPPPAADMRTPRSAALSLLACTRLAASLSTSSGASASSTSYRGMPPLSRVSDHLPLAKSAMSYFDSSPDPFHAVRTSADMLEAAGFSELSEVEPYEGKIVPGGKYYFTKNKSTLVAFAVGGKYERGNGFKIIGGHTDSPNLRIKPRSKRKAAGCIQLGVECYGGGLWNTWFDRDLGISGRVLVRRQDGNGVEQKLVKLDRAVVRIPNLAIHLQTAKEREAFAINKEDHLSPILATEVKKALTGGEGGEGGGNSGEEKKSEKNSSAPVKDGWTEYQEPILLRMVASELGIDIEDIADFELNLYDVQPASLGGAYSEFVHSARLDNLASCYLALRGLVDHTASDDGLDLLADDEDISMIALFDHEEVGSSSLTGAGSPIMSEAVRRISSALGAGDAGGSDDLYASALARSFVLSVDQAHAIHPNYASKHEKNHAPRMNDGMVIKRNANQRYATNGITGFVVREIARRAGLSPVQEFVVRNDCGCGSTIGPIISAATGMRAIDLGCPQLSMHSIRETMGVCDLSHGLALFRSFFRNFREVDSSIEQ
;
A
#
# COMPACT_ATOMS: atom_id res chain seq x y z
N ALA A 1 -47.89 -49.45 32.54
CA ALA A 1 -47.28 -49.53 33.89
C ALA A 1 -45.81 -49.14 33.73
N HIS A 2 -45.45 -47.90 34.10
CA HIS A 2 -44.66 -47.55 35.31
C HIS A 2 -43.20 -48.02 35.20
N ARG A 3 -42.15 -47.23 35.46
CA ARG A 3 -41.91 -46.04 36.31
C ARG A 3 -40.48 -45.57 35.93
N ASP A 4 -40.18 -44.31 35.65
CA ASP A 4 -39.96 -43.18 36.56
C ASP A 4 -39.13 -43.46 37.83
N GLY A 5 -38.05 -42.68 37.97
CA GLY A 5 -37.21 -42.64 39.17
C GLY A 5 -36.05 -41.63 39.05
N ARG A 6 -36.39 -40.33 39.04
CA ARG A 6 -35.44 -39.22 39.23
C ARG A 6 -34.92 -39.20 40.67
N TRP A 7 -33.68 -38.72 40.85
CA TRP A 7 -33.35 -37.81 41.94
C TRP A 7 -32.76 -36.53 41.37
N THR A 8 -33.28 -35.43 41.89
CA THR A 8 -33.07 -34.03 41.50
C THR A 8 -32.49 -33.24 42.67
N LEU A 9 -32.10 -32.01 42.34
CA LEU A 9 -31.76 -30.83 43.15
C LEU A 9 -30.26 -30.61 43.39
N ALA A 10 -29.63 -29.48 43.09
CA ALA A 10 -29.96 -28.08 42.73
C ALA A 10 -29.26 -27.14 43.71
N ALA A 11 -28.99 -25.94 43.18
CA ALA A 11 -28.60 -24.69 43.84
C ALA A 11 -27.10 -24.52 44.17
N ALA A 12 -26.50 -23.33 44.09
CA ALA A 12 -26.83 -22.05 43.45
C ALA A 12 -25.65 -21.09 43.74
N HIS A 13 -25.39 -20.18 42.81
CA HIS A 13 -24.90 -18.79 42.99
C HIS A 13 -23.46 -18.47 43.47
N ALA A 14 -22.71 -17.91 42.50
CA ALA A 14 -22.06 -16.57 42.48
C ALA A 14 -20.95 -16.21 43.51
N ALA A 15 -19.75 -15.85 42.99
CA ALA A 15 -19.25 -14.46 42.86
C ALA A 15 -17.70 -14.34 42.90
N THR A 16 -17.15 -13.64 41.88
CA THR A 16 -15.98 -12.71 41.86
C THR A 16 -14.70 -12.97 42.68
N HIS A 17 -13.52 -12.99 42.02
CA HIS A 17 -12.51 -11.90 42.04
C HIS A 17 -11.16 -12.24 41.34
N ILE A 18 -10.71 -11.29 40.50
CA ILE A 18 -9.35 -10.70 40.33
C ILE A 18 -8.14 -11.55 39.85
N ALA A 19 -7.67 -11.15 38.65
CA ALA A 19 -6.32 -10.82 38.17
C ALA A 19 -5.06 -11.60 38.66
N THR A 20 -4.18 -11.96 37.71
CA THR A 20 -2.90 -11.24 37.45
C THR A 20 -2.08 -11.89 36.32
N SER A 21 -1.51 -11.04 35.46
CA SER A 21 -0.38 -11.30 34.54
C SER A 21 0.95 -11.42 35.32
N PRO A 22 2.04 -11.91 34.71
CA PRO A 22 3.18 -10.98 34.61
C PRO A 22 4.07 -11.10 33.35
N TYR A 23 4.73 -9.97 33.04
CA TYR A 23 5.82 -9.76 32.09
C TYR A 23 7.07 -9.28 32.87
N ASN A 24 8.28 -9.67 32.41
CA ASN A 24 9.62 -9.09 32.63
C ASN A 24 10.24 -8.96 34.04
N ASP A 25 11.51 -9.40 34.20
CA ASP A 25 12.72 -8.55 34.07
C ASP A 25 13.96 -9.10 34.84
N ARG A 26 15.17 -8.74 34.34
CA ARG A 26 16.51 -8.63 35.00
C ARG A 26 17.33 -9.90 35.29
N ARG A 27 18.67 -9.87 35.38
CA ARG A 27 19.85 -9.14 34.82
C ARG A 27 21.04 -9.62 35.68
N MET A 28 22.22 -9.74 35.06
CA MET A 28 23.58 -9.68 35.65
C MET A 28 24.11 -10.81 36.55
N SER A 29 25.27 -11.35 36.14
CA SER A 29 26.50 -11.40 36.96
C SER A 29 27.75 -11.59 36.07
N ARG A 30 28.78 -10.79 36.34
CA ARG A 30 30.18 -10.94 35.90
C ARG A 30 30.93 -11.85 36.88
N LEU A 31 31.93 -12.62 36.45
CA LEU A 31 33.33 -12.66 36.96
C LEU A 31 34.06 -13.98 36.63
N LEU A 32 35.30 -13.81 36.15
CA LEU A 32 36.52 -14.62 36.32
C LEU A 32 36.56 -16.09 35.82
N PHE A 33 37.46 -16.35 34.86
CA PHE A 33 38.67 -17.16 35.13
C PHE A 33 39.80 -16.82 34.14
N LEU A 34 41.02 -16.95 34.63
CA LEU A 34 42.30 -16.42 34.16
C LEU A 34 43.22 -17.53 33.62
N ARG A 35 44.19 -17.12 32.77
CA ARG A 35 45.52 -17.72 32.46
C ARG A 35 45.55 -18.95 31.55
N ALA A 36 46.55 -19.18 30.69
CA ALA A 36 47.79 -18.50 30.24
C ALA A 36 48.28 -19.28 28.98
N SER A 37 48.97 -18.73 27.98
CA SER A 37 50.44 -18.61 27.84
C SER A 37 50.70 -18.58 26.30
N SER A 38 51.14 -17.49 25.67
CA SER A 38 52.53 -16.99 25.50
C SER A 38 53.33 -17.59 24.33
N LEU A 39 54.00 -16.69 23.58
CA LEU A 39 55.22 -16.82 22.75
C LEU A 39 55.02 -17.27 21.28
N CYS A 40 55.68 -16.72 20.24
CA CYS A 40 56.55 -15.54 20.05
C CYS A 40 56.92 -15.44 18.54
N ARG A 41 57.53 -14.30 18.15
CA ARG A 41 58.31 -13.98 16.92
C ARG A 41 57.51 -13.56 15.67
N SER A 42 57.53 -12.30 15.21
CA SER A 42 58.62 -11.39 14.75
C SER A 42 59.09 -11.67 13.31
N ALA A 43 58.77 -10.77 12.39
CA ALA A 43 59.65 -10.35 11.28
C ALA A 43 59.16 -9.01 10.73
N SER A 44 60.10 -8.11 10.48
CA SER A 44 59.93 -6.71 10.11
C SER A 44 60.72 -6.40 8.84
N LEU A 45 60.23 -5.40 8.08
CA LEU A 45 60.90 -4.52 7.08
C LEU A 45 61.24 -5.06 5.67
N PRO A 46 61.50 -4.19 4.65
CA PRO A 46 61.47 -2.71 4.64
C PRO A 46 60.72 -2.04 3.46
N ALA A 47 60.64 -0.71 3.57
CA ALA A 47 60.19 0.28 2.59
C ALA A 47 61.13 0.45 1.38
N SER A 48 60.60 1.01 0.28
CA SER A 48 61.39 1.73 -0.71
C SER A 48 60.66 2.99 -1.20
N HIS A 49 61.45 4.07 -1.27
CA HIS A 49 61.13 5.41 -1.75
C HIS A 49 60.76 5.43 -3.23
N LEU A 50 59.82 6.31 -3.62
CA LEU A 50 60.01 7.11 -4.84
C LEU A 50 59.34 8.49 -4.69
N SER A 51 60.16 9.51 -4.87
CA SER A 51 59.82 10.94 -4.94
C SER A 51 59.65 11.32 -6.41
N VAL A 52 58.56 11.98 -6.79
CA VAL A 52 58.55 12.91 -7.95
C VAL A 52 57.63 14.10 -7.70
N ARG A 53 58.30 15.25 -7.62
CA ARG A 53 57.98 16.64 -7.97
C ARG A 53 56.56 17.09 -8.35
N THR A 54 56.23 18.21 -7.71
CA THR A 54 55.32 19.30 -8.07
C THR A 54 55.49 19.87 -9.48
N THR A 55 54.36 20.20 -10.12
CA THR A 55 54.23 21.39 -10.98
C THR A 55 52.87 22.05 -10.79
N SER A 56 52.95 23.34 -10.44
CA SER A 56 51.89 24.35 -10.44
C SER A 56 51.39 24.64 -11.85
N ALA A 57 50.09 24.88 -12.01
CA ALA A 57 49.58 25.81 -13.01
C ALA A 57 48.23 26.38 -12.53
N ALA A 58 48.28 27.62 -12.06
CA ALA A 58 47.14 28.50 -11.89
C ALA A 58 46.52 28.82 -13.26
N ARG A 59 45.18 28.87 -13.35
CA ARG A 59 44.49 29.74 -14.29
C ARG A 59 43.24 30.36 -13.65
N THR A 60 43.27 31.67 -13.70
CA THR A 60 42.31 32.65 -13.23
C THR A 60 41.11 32.77 -14.17
N ALA A 61 39.94 32.99 -13.55
CA ALA A 61 38.85 33.89 -13.94
C ALA A 61 38.32 33.93 -15.38
N ALA A 62 37.03 33.66 -15.54
CA ALA A 62 36.13 34.48 -16.37
C ALA A 62 34.71 34.45 -15.80
N TYR A 63 34.34 35.55 -15.13
CA TYR A 63 32.99 36.03 -14.87
C TYR A 63 32.40 36.54 -16.20
N PHE A 64 31.16 36.19 -16.55
CA PHE A 64 30.27 37.06 -17.35
C PHE A 64 28.80 36.80 -16.96
N PRO A 65 27.93 37.83 -17.01
CA PRO A 65 26.80 37.97 -16.10
C PRO A 65 25.44 37.58 -16.69
N ALA A 66 24.46 37.63 -15.79
CA ALA A 66 23.02 37.49 -15.98
C ALA A 66 22.46 38.24 -17.20
N ALA A 67 21.52 37.58 -17.89
CA ALA A 67 20.54 38.22 -18.75
C ALA A 67 19.13 37.82 -18.29
N SER A 68 18.42 38.81 -17.76
CA SER A 68 17.00 38.80 -17.49
C SER A 68 16.21 38.67 -18.79
N ARG A 69 15.23 37.76 -18.83
CA ARG A 69 14.14 37.81 -19.78
C ARG A 69 12.83 37.62 -19.03
N GLN A 70 12.08 38.71 -18.90
CA GLN A 70 10.67 38.70 -18.54
C GLN A 70 9.81 38.29 -19.75
N PRO A 71 8.58 37.80 -19.51
CA PRO A 71 7.76 37.08 -20.50
C PRO A 71 6.85 38.02 -21.31
N PRO A 72 6.31 37.59 -22.46
CA PRO A 72 5.18 38.25 -23.09
C PRO A 72 3.83 37.70 -22.56
N PRO A 73 2.73 38.45 -22.74
CA PRO A 73 1.55 38.41 -21.87
C PRO A 73 0.47 37.42 -22.32
N ALA A 74 -0.47 37.17 -21.41
CA ALA A 74 -1.74 36.49 -21.62
C ALA A 74 -2.69 37.29 -22.53
N ALA A 75 -3.41 36.59 -23.40
CA ALA A 75 -4.61 37.07 -24.07
C ALA A 75 -5.65 35.93 -24.20
N ASP A 76 -6.67 36.10 -23.36
CA ASP A 76 -8.10 35.79 -23.41
C ASP A 76 -8.78 34.92 -24.50
N MET A 77 -9.91 34.38 -24.04
CA MET A 77 -10.91 33.46 -24.61
C MET A 77 -11.40 33.74 -26.05
N ARG A 78 -11.72 32.65 -26.78
CA ARG A 78 -13.09 32.25 -27.24
C ARG A 78 -13.04 31.29 -28.44
N THR A 79 -13.56 30.07 -28.25
CA THR A 79 -14.29 29.29 -29.27
C THR A 79 -15.72 29.89 -29.43
N PRO A 80 -16.62 29.49 -30.37
CA PRO A 80 -16.61 28.30 -31.23
C PRO A 80 -17.07 28.51 -32.70
N ARG A 81 -16.90 27.49 -33.57
CA ARG A 81 -17.96 26.93 -34.44
C ARG A 81 -17.47 25.80 -35.36
N SER A 82 -18.12 24.66 -35.19
CA SER A 82 -18.61 23.68 -36.19
C SER A 82 -18.09 23.75 -37.64
N ALA A 83 -17.54 22.61 -38.11
CA ALA A 83 -17.85 22.07 -39.44
C ALA A 83 -17.64 20.55 -39.43
N ALA A 84 -18.69 19.83 -39.83
CA ALA A 84 -18.77 18.39 -39.98
C ALA A 84 -18.45 17.95 -41.42
N LEU A 85 -18.43 16.61 -41.62
CA LEU A 85 -18.25 15.85 -42.87
C LEU A 85 -16.80 15.80 -43.40
N SER A 86 -16.22 14.65 -43.77
CA SER A 86 -16.79 13.50 -44.50
C SER A 86 -16.10 12.16 -44.20
N LEU A 87 -16.91 11.09 -44.31
CA LEU A 87 -16.54 9.68 -44.50
C LEU A 87 -15.55 9.49 -45.67
N LEU A 88 -14.68 8.47 -45.58
CA LEU A 88 -14.67 7.39 -46.58
C LEU A 88 -14.03 6.11 -46.01
N ALA A 89 -14.81 5.04 -46.08
CA ALA A 89 -14.42 3.67 -45.82
C ALA A 89 -13.43 3.15 -46.88
N CYS A 90 -12.52 2.26 -46.47
CA CYS A 90 -11.77 1.43 -47.40
C CYS A 90 -11.72 -0.01 -46.88
N THR A 91 -12.70 -0.81 -47.29
CA THR A 91 -12.65 -2.27 -47.27
C THR A 91 -12.05 -2.76 -48.59
N ARG A 92 -11.09 -3.70 -48.53
CA ARG A 92 -10.96 -4.77 -49.53
C ARG A 92 -10.08 -5.91 -49.00
N LEU A 93 -10.73 -7.05 -48.83
CA LEU A 93 -10.16 -8.39 -48.84
C LEU A 93 -9.38 -8.63 -50.15
N ALA A 94 -8.24 -9.32 -50.05
CA ALA A 94 -7.80 -10.23 -51.09
C ALA A 94 -7.04 -11.40 -50.44
N ALA A 95 -7.68 -12.57 -50.47
CA ALA A 95 -7.06 -13.85 -50.25
C ALA A 95 -6.42 -14.33 -51.57
N SER A 96 -5.20 -14.86 -51.50
CA SER A 96 -4.67 -15.73 -52.56
C SER A 96 -3.81 -16.84 -51.94
N LEU A 97 -4.32 -18.06 -52.05
CA LEU A 97 -3.59 -19.31 -51.85
C LEU A 97 -2.68 -19.56 -53.06
N SER A 98 -1.41 -19.89 -52.81
CA SER A 98 -0.56 -20.58 -53.78
C SER A 98 0.35 -21.57 -53.07
N THR A 99 0.35 -22.80 -53.56
CA THR A 99 1.02 -23.99 -53.04
C THR A 99 2.47 -24.15 -53.51
N SER A 100 3.31 -24.61 -52.57
CA SER A 100 4.49 -25.49 -52.68
C SER A 100 5.66 -25.16 -53.62
N SER A 101 6.86 -24.95 -53.05
CA SER A 101 7.96 -25.94 -53.02
C SER A 101 9.30 -25.25 -52.72
N GLY A 102 10.12 -25.84 -51.83
CA GLY A 102 11.46 -25.35 -51.53
C GLY A 102 11.96 -25.81 -50.16
N ALA A 103 12.75 -26.88 -50.14
CA ALA A 103 13.44 -27.35 -48.95
C ALA A 103 14.63 -26.45 -48.62
N SER A 104 14.75 -25.98 -47.37
CA SER A 104 16.06 -25.71 -46.76
C SER A 104 15.97 -25.58 -45.23
N ALA A 105 16.86 -26.33 -44.57
CA ALA A 105 17.50 -26.08 -43.27
C ALA A 105 16.64 -25.67 -42.06
N SER A 106 16.67 -26.55 -41.06
CA SER A 106 16.16 -26.34 -39.70
C SER A 106 16.78 -25.12 -39.03
N SER A 107 16.01 -24.02 -38.96
CA SER A 107 16.12 -23.05 -37.87
C SER A 107 14.96 -23.31 -36.93
N THR A 108 15.26 -23.75 -35.71
CA THR A 108 14.28 -23.82 -34.62
C THR A 108 13.77 -22.42 -34.36
N SER A 109 12.69 -22.03 -35.04
CA SER A 109 11.99 -20.77 -34.79
C SER A 109 11.46 -20.83 -33.37
N TYR A 110 11.86 -19.90 -32.51
CA TYR A 110 11.17 -19.55 -31.28
C TYR A 110 9.72 -19.17 -31.65
N ARG A 111 8.85 -20.17 -31.73
CA ARG A 111 7.44 -20.02 -32.08
C ARG A 111 6.70 -19.72 -30.77
N GLY A 112 6.36 -18.46 -30.55
CA GLY A 112 5.40 -18.07 -29.50
C GLY A 112 5.85 -17.03 -28.48
N MET A 113 6.83 -16.14 -28.77
CA MET A 113 6.85 -14.89 -28.01
C MET A 113 5.70 -14.00 -28.53
N PRO A 114 4.84 -13.46 -27.65
CA PRO A 114 3.90 -12.42 -28.06
C PRO A 114 4.68 -11.28 -28.75
N PRO A 115 4.07 -10.55 -29.70
CA PRO A 115 4.73 -9.42 -30.33
C PRO A 115 5.29 -8.52 -29.22
N LEU A 116 6.58 -8.18 -29.30
CA LEU A 116 7.24 -7.29 -28.34
C LEU A 116 6.42 -6.00 -28.27
N SER A 117 5.60 -5.86 -27.24
CA SER A 117 4.82 -4.66 -27.01
C SER A 117 5.79 -3.52 -26.76
N ARG A 118 5.54 -2.36 -27.37
CA ARG A 118 6.42 -1.22 -27.16
C ARG A 118 6.09 -0.65 -25.79
N VAL A 119 7.10 -0.23 -25.04
CA VAL A 119 6.91 0.47 -23.74
C VAL A 119 5.90 1.62 -23.88
N SER A 120 5.89 2.31 -25.03
CA SER A 120 4.93 3.37 -25.36
C SER A 120 3.46 2.99 -25.18
N ASP A 121 3.11 1.73 -25.46
CA ASP A 121 1.74 1.24 -25.45
C ASP A 121 1.23 1.07 -24.00
N HIS A 122 2.16 0.98 -23.04
CA HIS A 122 1.90 0.80 -21.62
C HIS A 122 1.95 2.12 -20.82
N LEU A 123 2.50 3.18 -21.40
CA LEU A 123 2.66 4.48 -20.72
C LEU A 123 1.34 5.12 -20.24
N PRO A 124 0.20 5.03 -20.95
CA PRO A 124 -1.05 5.61 -20.45
C PRO A 124 -1.49 5.01 -19.12
N LEU A 125 -1.43 3.69 -18.97
CA LEU A 125 -1.78 3.01 -17.72
C LEU A 125 -0.77 3.36 -16.62
N ALA A 126 0.52 3.38 -16.94
CA ALA A 126 1.55 3.75 -15.98
C ALA A 126 1.36 5.18 -15.45
N LYS A 127 0.99 6.14 -16.30
CA LYS A 127 0.68 7.52 -15.88
C LYS A 127 -0.52 7.59 -14.96
N SER A 128 -1.60 6.89 -15.28
CA SER A 128 -2.79 6.82 -14.42
C SER A 128 -2.49 6.16 -13.07
N ALA A 129 -1.67 5.10 -13.06
CA ALA A 129 -1.21 4.46 -11.83
C ALA A 129 -0.35 5.42 -10.97
N MET A 130 0.59 6.14 -11.58
CA MET A 130 1.40 7.16 -10.89
C MET A 130 0.52 8.24 -10.24
N SER A 131 -0.51 8.74 -10.93
CA SER A 131 -1.46 9.70 -10.34
C SER A 131 -2.21 9.13 -9.14
N TYR A 132 -2.56 7.83 -9.17
CA TYR A 132 -3.15 7.15 -8.01
C TYR A 132 -2.15 7.08 -6.83
N PHE A 133 -0.88 6.76 -7.08
CA PHE A 133 0.16 6.70 -6.03
C PHE A 133 0.42 8.06 -5.38
N ASP A 134 0.49 9.12 -6.19
CA ASP A 134 0.71 10.50 -5.73
C ASP A 134 -0.47 11.05 -4.91
N SER A 135 -1.69 10.59 -5.24
CA SER A 135 -2.92 10.95 -4.52
C SER A 135 -3.13 10.13 -3.25
N SER A 136 -2.35 9.07 -3.05
CA SER A 136 -2.50 8.10 -1.97
C SER A 136 -1.24 8.04 -1.07
N PRO A 137 -0.91 9.11 -0.32
CA PRO A 137 0.27 9.15 0.55
C PRO A 137 0.19 8.22 1.77
N ASP A 138 -1.00 7.74 2.13
CA ASP A 138 -1.29 6.87 3.28
C ASP A 138 -2.57 6.03 3.04
N PRO A 139 -2.87 5.05 3.91
CA PRO A 139 -4.03 4.17 3.76
C PRO A 139 -5.37 4.90 3.68
N PHE A 140 -5.53 6.02 4.39
CA PHE A 140 -6.79 6.77 4.40
C PHE A 140 -7.04 7.45 3.05
N HIS A 141 -5.99 8.04 2.48
CA HIS A 141 -6.04 8.62 1.15
C HIS A 141 -6.15 7.55 0.05
N ALA A 142 -5.51 6.38 0.24
CA ALA A 142 -5.64 5.25 -0.69
C ALA A 142 -7.09 4.77 -0.76
N VAL A 143 -7.77 4.60 0.38
CA VAL A 143 -9.19 4.26 0.43
C VAL A 143 -10.06 5.37 -0.17
N ARG A 144 -9.81 6.64 0.17
CA ARG A 144 -10.60 7.75 -0.40
C ARG A 144 -10.48 7.81 -1.93
N THR A 145 -9.26 7.77 -2.45
CA THR A 145 -8.99 7.78 -3.90
C THR A 145 -9.64 6.57 -4.59
N SER A 146 -9.62 5.41 -3.94
CA SER A 146 -10.28 4.20 -4.47
C SER A 146 -11.80 4.32 -4.46
N ALA A 147 -12.40 4.88 -3.40
CA ALA A 147 -13.83 5.16 -3.33
C ALA A 147 -14.25 6.16 -4.42
N ASP A 148 -13.49 7.25 -4.62
CA ASP A 148 -13.74 8.23 -5.69
C ASP A 148 -13.78 7.57 -7.07
N MET A 149 -12.87 6.64 -7.35
CA MET A 149 -12.85 5.88 -8.60
C MET A 149 -14.03 4.92 -8.74
N LEU A 150 -14.50 4.31 -7.64
CA LEU A 150 -15.66 3.42 -7.62
C LEU A 150 -16.97 4.21 -7.83
N GLU A 151 -17.13 5.33 -7.13
CA GLU A 151 -18.27 6.24 -7.27
C GLU A 151 -18.35 6.76 -8.71
N ALA A 152 -17.22 7.17 -9.30
CA ALA A 152 -17.14 7.57 -10.71
C ALA A 152 -17.50 6.45 -11.69
N ALA A 153 -17.34 5.18 -11.29
CA ALA A 153 -17.73 3.99 -12.05
C ALA A 153 -19.17 3.50 -11.75
N GLY A 154 -19.94 4.25 -10.95
CA GLY A 154 -21.33 3.95 -10.62
C GLY A 154 -21.54 2.92 -9.50
N PHE A 155 -20.51 2.66 -8.68
CA PHE A 155 -20.68 1.86 -7.47
C PHE A 155 -21.38 2.69 -6.37
N SER A 156 -22.24 2.03 -5.60
CA SER A 156 -22.93 2.67 -4.47
C SER A 156 -22.28 2.30 -3.13
N GLU A 157 -22.06 3.29 -2.26
CA GLU A 157 -21.57 3.04 -0.91
C GLU A 157 -22.64 2.36 -0.05
N LEU A 158 -22.25 1.31 0.67
CA LEU A 158 -23.03 0.63 1.67
C LEU A 158 -22.53 1.02 3.07
N SER A 159 -23.47 1.35 3.96
CA SER A 159 -23.15 1.58 5.36
C SER A 159 -22.72 0.29 6.05
N GLU A 160 -21.62 0.33 6.80
CA GLU A 160 -21.16 -0.82 7.58
C GLU A 160 -22.20 -1.29 8.60
N VAL A 161 -22.97 -0.37 9.19
CA VAL A 161 -23.89 -0.66 10.31
C VAL A 161 -25.32 -0.98 9.90
N GLU A 162 -25.69 -0.68 8.65
CA GLU A 162 -27.05 -0.90 8.17
C GLU A 162 -27.22 -2.30 7.53
N PRO A 163 -28.42 -2.90 7.60
CA PRO A 163 -28.73 -4.11 6.85
C PRO A 163 -28.58 -3.91 5.33
N TYR A 164 -28.16 -4.97 4.62
CA TYR A 164 -28.01 -4.97 3.15
C TYR A 164 -29.24 -5.52 2.42
N GLU A 165 -30.18 -6.11 3.15
CA GLU A 165 -31.44 -6.62 2.61
C GLU A 165 -32.19 -5.54 1.83
N GLY A 166 -32.63 -5.88 0.60
CA GLY A 166 -33.30 -4.95 -0.31
C GLY A 166 -32.42 -3.86 -0.91
N LYS A 167 -31.12 -3.77 -0.56
CA LYS A 167 -30.18 -2.78 -1.12
C LYS A 167 -29.30 -3.36 -2.22
N ILE A 168 -28.96 -4.65 -2.11
CA ILE A 168 -28.14 -5.35 -3.10
C ILE A 168 -29.00 -6.19 -4.03
N VAL A 169 -28.71 -6.12 -5.33
CA VAL A 169 -29.42 -6.87 -6.38
C VAL A 169 -28.43 -7.46 -7.39
N PRO A 170 -28.80 -8.55 -8.10
CA PRO A 170 -28.06 -9.01 -9.28
C PRO A 170 -27.85 -7.87 -10.29
N GLY A 171 -26.65 -7.80 -10.87
CA GLY A 171 -26.20 -6.69 -11.73
C GLY A 171 -25.79 -5.42 -10.98
N GLY A 172 -25.96 -5.36 -9.66
CA GLY A 172 -25.61 -4.20 -8.83
C GLY A 172 -24.12 -4.10 -8.49
N LYS A 173 -23.66 -2.88 -8.20
CA LYS A 173 -22.26 -2.55 -7.90
C LYS A 173 -22.17 -1.77 -6.59
N TYR A 174 -21.37 -2.26 -5.64
CA TYR A 174 -21.37 -1.75 -4.27
C TYR A 174 -19.98 -1.74 -3.65
N TYR A 175 -19.77 -0.90 -2.65
CA TYR A 175 -18.60 -0.96 -1.80
C TYR A 175 -18.91 -0.52 -0.38
N PHE A 176 -18.07 -0.89 0.57
CA PHE A 176 -18.08 -0.32 1.91
C PHE A 176 -16.64 -0.11 2.37
N THR A 177 -16.47 0.77 3.36
CA THR A 177 -15.18 1.00 4.01
C THR A 177 -15.26 0.63 5.49
N LYS A 178 -14.14 0.21 6.06
CA LYS A 178 -13.98 0.02 7.50
C LYS A 178 -12.83 0.88 7.98
N ASN A 179 -13.09 1.70 9.00
CA ASN A 179 -12.12 2.68 9.54
C ASN A 179 -11.53 3.63 8.46
N LYS A 180 -12.17 3.75 7.29
CA LYS A 180 -11.67 4.50 6.13
C LYS A 180 -10.24 4.12 5.69
N SER A 181 -9.76 2.92 6.03
CA SER A 181 -8.41 2.43 5.73
C SER A 181 -8.43 1.04 5.08
N THR A 182 -9.53 0.30 5.27
CA THR A 182 -9.87 -0.89 4.50
C THR A 182 -11.08 -0.63 3.62
N LEU A 183 -11.05 -1.14 2.39
CA LEU A 183 -12.13 -1.03 1.42
C LEU A 183 -12.48 -2.41 0.83
N VAL A 184 -13.77 -2.71 0.77
CA VAL A 184 -14.29 -3.88 0.05
C VAL A 184 -15.26 -3.39 -1.00
N ALA A 185 -15.03 -3.74 -2.27
CA ALA A 185 -15.93 -3.42 -3.37
C ALA A 185 -16.28 -4.68 -4.13
N PHE A 186 -17.53 -4.78 -4.59
CA PHE A 186 -18.03 -5.95 -5.27
C PHE A 186 -19.11 -5.61 -6.29
N ALA A 187 -19.21 -6.45 -7.30
CA ALA A 187 -20.26 -6.43 -8.31
C ALA A 187 -20.96 -7.80 -8.31
N VAL A 188 -22.28 -7.77 -8.26
CA VAL A 188 -23.10 -8.99 -8.26
C VAL A 188 -23.39 -9.40 -9.69
N GLY A 189 -23.02 -10.61 -10.08
CA GLY A 189 -23.33 -11.14 -11.40
C GLY A 189 -24.83 -11.13 -11.70
N GLY A 190 -25.21 -10.85 -12.95
CA GLY A 190 -26.60 -10.79 -13.39
C GLY A 190 -27.30 -12.15 -13.35
N LYS A 191 -26.53 -13.25 -13.44
CA LYS A 191 -27.01 -14.63 -13.28
C LYS A 191 -26.66 -15.21 -11.91
N TYR A 192 -26.39 -14.36 -10.91
CA TYR A 192 -26.09 -14.84 -9.58
C TYR A 192 -27.25 -15.65 -9.01
N GLU A 193 -26.95 -16.88 -8.58
CA GLU A 193 -27.84 -17.76 -7.84
C GLU A 193 -27.27 -18.04 -6.44
N ARG A 194 -28.16 -18.41 -5.52
CA ARG A 194 -27.76 -18.70 -4.13
C ARG A 194 -26.74 -19.83 -4.10
N GLY A 195 -25.63 -19.60 -3.39
CA GLY A 195 -24.53 -20.57 -3.30
C GLY A 195 -23.47 -20.41 -4.38
N ASN A 196 -23.64 -19.51 -5.36
CA ASN A 196 -22.55 -19.14 -6.26
C ASN A 196 -21.39 -18.50 -5.50
N GLY A 197 -20.20 -18.59 -6.12
CA GLY A 197 -18.94 -18.26 -5.48
C GLY A 197 -18.57 -16.79 -5.64
N PHE A 198 -17.39 -16.48 -5.10
CA PHE A 198 -16.77 -15.17 -5.17
C PHE A 198 -15.43 -15.28 -5.91
N LYS A 199 -15.21 -14.37 -6.85
CA LYS A 199 -13.93 -14.13 -7.52
C LYS A 199 -13.28 -12.94 -6.84
N ILE A 200 -12.27 -13.20 -6.02
CA ILE A 200 -11.76 -12.20 -5.08
C ILE A 200 -10.34 -11.82 -5.45
N ILE A 201 -10.05 -10.51 -5.50
CA ILE A 201 -8.69 -9.99 -5.53
C ILE A 201 -8.44 -9.24 -4.21
N GLY A 202 -7.58 -9.79 -3.36
CA GLY A 202 -7.21 -9.20 -2.08
C GLY A 202 -5.87 -8.49 -2.17
N GLY A 203 -5.76 -7.26 -1.69
CA GLY A 203 -4.50 -6.51 -1.57
C GLY A 203 -4.41 -5.74 -0.26
N HIS A 204 -3.43 -4.85 -0.13
CA HIS A 204 -3.29 -4.03 1.07
C HIS A 204 -2.96 -2.56 0.79
N THR A 205 -3.53 -1.66 1.58
CA THR A 205 -3.50 -0.20 1.39
C THR A 205 -2.34 0.46 2.13
N ASP A 206 -1.69 -0.25 3.04
CA ASP A 206 -0.58 0.23 3.84
C ASP A 206 0.78 -0.03 3.20
N SER A 207 1.77 0.68 3.73
CA SER A 207 3.17 0.57 3.35
C SER A 207 4.03 1.00 4.53
N PRO A 208 5.28 0.53 4.65
CA PRO A 208 6.15 0.96 5.74
C PRO A 208 6.38 2.47 5.72
N ASN A 209 6.20 3.12 6.87
CA ASN A 209 6.33 4.57 6.99
C ASN A 209 6.74 5.01 8.40
N LEU A 210 6.94 6.32 8.59
CA LEU A 210 7.16 6.93 9.89
C LEU A 210 5.89 7.63 10.35
N ARG A 211 5.28 7.16 11.44
CA ARG A 211 4.08 7.76 12.03
C ARG A 211 4.45 8.76 13.12
N ILE A 212 3.73 9.87 13.23
CA ILE A 212 3.91 10.85 14.29
C ILE A 212 3.37 10.27 15.60
N LYS A 213 4.19 10.23 16.64
CA LYS A 213 3.81 9.67 17.94
C LYS A 213 2.68 10.49 18.59
N PRO A 214 1.79 9.88 19.40
CA PRO A 214 0.75 10.61 20.14
C PRO A 214 1.28 11.70 21.07
N ARG A 215 2.53 11.61 21.51
CA ARG A 215 3.25 12.70 22.20
C ARG A 215 4.49 13.03 21.38
N SER A 216 4.32 13.87 20.37
CA SER A 216 5.32 14.09 19.31
C SER A 216 6.34 15.17 19.62
N LYS A 217 6.12 16.00 20.64
CA LYS A 217 6.98 17.14 20.94
C LYS A 217 8.39 16.71 21.33
N ARG A 218 9.39 17.06 20.51
CA ARG A 218 10.82 16.84 20.77
C ARG A 218 11.62 18.11 20.48
N LYS A 219 12.69 18.32 21.25
CA LYS A 219 13.67 19.38 21.03
C LYS A 219 15.08 18.84 21.18
N ALA A 220 15.98 19.27 20.32
CA ALA A 220 17.40 18.97 20.43
C ALA A 220 18.22 20.03 19.70
N ALA A 221 19.31 20.50 20.33
CA ALA A 221 20.29 21.41 19.71
C ALA A 221 19.66 22.64 19.01
N GLY A 222 18.68 23.31 19.65
CA GLY A 222 18.01 24.48 19.10
C GLY A 222 17.05 24.19 17.93
N CYS A 223 16.79 22.92 17.64
CA CYS A 223 15.85 22.45 16.63
C CYS A 223 14.59 21.87 17.30
N ILE A 224 13.47 22.15 16.66
CA ILE A 224 12.17 21.55 16.95
C ILE A 224 12.06 20.31 16.07
N GLN A 225 11.82 19.17 16.72
CA GLN A 225 11.72 17.87 16.08
C GLN A 225 10.36 17.23 16.37
N LEU A 226 10.00 16.24 15.57
CA LEU A 226 8.86 15.38 15.85
C LEU A 226 9.36 14.01 16.32
N GLY A 227 8.72 13.49 17.37
CA GLY A 227 8.81 12.10 17.75
C GLY A 227 8.03 11.26 16.74
N VAL A 228 8.72 10.29 16.13
CA VAL A 228 8.12 9.38 15.14
C VAL A 228 8.36 7.93 15.53
N GLU A 229 7.46 7.05 15.10
CA GLU A 229 7.58 5.61 15.26
C GLU A 229 7.68 4.92 13.89
N CYS A 230 8.40 3.80 13.84
CA CYS A 230 8.52 2.96 12.65
C CYS A 230 7.28 2.10 12.50
N TYR A 231 6.54 2.27 11.41
CA TYR A 231 5.46 1.39 11.01
C TYR A 231 5.93 0.42 9.93
N GLY A 232 5.75 -0.89 10.14
CA GLY A 232 6.17 -1.93 9.20
C GLY A 232 7.68 -2.16 9.12
N GLY A 233 8.10 -2.90 8.09
CA GLY A 233 9.48 -3.35 7.87
C GLY A 233 10.34 -2.45 6.98
N GLY A 234 10.32 -1.13 7.19
CA GLY A 234 10.93 -0.16 6.27
C GLY A 234 12.46 -0.22 6.12
N LEU A 235 12.96 0.12 4.93
CA LEU A 235 14.37 0.42 4.66
C LEU A 235 14.70 1.85 5.13
N TRP A 236 14.80 2.02 6.46
CA TRP A 236 14.88 3.33 7.13
C TRP A 236 16.05 4.21 6.68
N ASN A 237 17.13 3.64 6.16
CA ASN A 237 18.23 4.39 5.56
C ASN A 237 17.79 5.24 4.36
N THR A 238 16.76 4.80 3.63
CA THR A 238 16.29 5.51 2.44
C THR A 238 15.45 6.75 2.75
N TRP A 239 14.98 6.88 4.00
CA TRP A 239 14.20 8.01 4.50
C TRP A 239 15.05 9.23 4.89
N PHE A 240 16.36 9.03 5.07
CA PHE A 240 17.28 10.13 5.32
C PHE A 240 17.42 11.00 4.07
N ASP A 241 17.60 12.29 4.30
CA ASP A 241 17.82 13.30 3.27
C ASP A 241 16.73 13.41 2.20
N ARG A 242 15.51 13.01 2.56
CA ARG A 242 14.30 13.18 1.76
C ARG A 242 13.53 14.43 2.16
N ASP A 243 12.84 15.00 1.18
CA ASP A 243 11.91 16.08 1.40
C ASP A 243 10.57 15.46 1.79
N LEU A 244 10.18 15.60 3.06
CA LEU A 244 9.05 14.87 3.61
C LEU A 244 7.85 15.79 3.86
N GLY A 245 6.70 15.32 3.40
CA GLY A 245 5.36 15.83 3.68
C GLY A 245 4.79 15.15 4.92
N ILE A 246 3.61 15.61 5.33
CA ILE A 246 2.80 14.96 6.37
C ILE A 246 1.41 14.71 5.80
N SER A 247 0.89 13.50 5.94
CA SER A 247 -0.48 13.16 5.55
C SER A 247 -1.14 12.30 6.61
N GLY A 248 -2.46 12.17 6.54
CA GLY A 248 -3.22 11.23 7.36
C GLY A 248 -4.63 11.73 7.64
N ARG A 249 -5.16 11.37 8.82
CA ARG A 249 -6.48 11.81 9.27
C ARG A 249 -6.42 12.60 10.57
N VAL A 250 -7.38 13.49 10.73
CA VAL A 250 -7.59 14.31 11.92
C VAL A 250 -9.02 14.12 12.40
N LEU A 251 -9.15 13.87 13.70
CA LEU A 251 -10.44 13.84 14.38
C LEU A 251 -10.79 15.26 14.81
N VAL A 252 -11.91 15.78 14.33
CA VAL A 252 -12.33 17.17 14.53
C VAL A 252 -13.65 17.20 15.29
N ARG A 253 -13.70 17.94 16.40
CA ARG A 253 -14.94 18.18 17.15
C ARG A 253 -15.87 19.02 16.30
N ARG A 254 -17.14 18.63 16.20
CA ARG A 254 -18.13 19.40 15.45
C ARG A 254 -18.49 20.67 16.21
N GLN A 255 -18.68 21.76 15.47
CA GLN A 255 -19.05 23.07 16.03
C GLN A 255 -20.44 23.07 16.70
N ASP A 256 -21.32 22.13 16.32
CA ASP A 256 -22.62 21.93 16.97
C ASP A 256 -22.52 21.26 18.36
N GLY A 257 -21.31 20.92 18.80
CA GLY A 257 -21.03 20.25 20.07
C GLY A 257 -21.39 18.76 20.11
N ASN A 258 -21.96 18.20 19.03
CA ASN A 258 -22.50 16.85 18.98
C ASN A 258 -21.64 15.91 18.12
N GLY A 259 -20.46 15.61 18.65
CA GLY A 259 -19.63 14.51 18.17
C GLY A 259 -18.33 14.93 17.49
N VAL A 260 -17.72 13.96 16.82
CA VAL A 260 -16.42 14.07 16.16
C VAL A 260 -16.56 13.59 14.73
N GLU A 261 -15.95 14.30 13.79
CA GLU A 261 -15.83 13.89 12.40
C GLU A 261 -14.37 13.61 12.02
N GLN A 262 -14.15 12.86 10.95
CA GLN A 262 -12.81 12.56 10.44
C GLN A 262 -12.56 13.37 9.16
N LYS A 263 -11.48 14.16 9.15
CA LYS A 263 -11.00 14.88 7.97
C LYS A 263 -9.64 14.35 7.53
N LEU A 264 -9.41 14.26 6.22
CA LEU A 264 -8.10 13.94 5.66
C LEU A 264 -7.28 15.22 5.53
N VAL A 265 -5.99 15.14 5.85
CA VAL A 265 -5.04 16.24 5.69
C VAL A 265 -3.83 15.78 4.91
N LYS A 266 -3.37 16.61 3.97
CA LYS A 266 -2.14 16.38 3.20
C LYS A 266 -1.35 17.68 3.12
N LEU A 267 -0.31 17.81 3.93
CA LEU A 267 0.65 18.90 3.80
C LEU A 267 1.61 18.58 2.65
N ASP A 268 1.21 18.96 1.44
CA ASP A 268 1.87 18.60 0.16
C ASP A 268 3.07 19.49 -0.17
N ARG A 269 4.00 19.59 0.78
CA ARG A 269 5.28 20.30 0.63
C ARG A 269 6.31 19.73 1.59
N ALA A 270 7.59 20.00 1.32
CA ALA A 270 8.69 19.62 2.19
C ALA A 270 8.59 20.37 3.55
N VAL A 271 7.97 19.74 4.53
CA VAL A 271 7.72 20.32 5.86
C VAL A 271 8.73 19.82 6.89
N VAL A 272 9.22 18.60 6.72
CA VAL A 272 10.18 17.99 7.64
C VAL A 272 11.27 17.26 6.88
N ARG A 273 12.42 17.05 7.55
CA ARG A 273 13.56 16.33 6.96
C ARG A 273 14.35 15.57 8.03
N ILE A 274 14.81 14.38 7.70
CA ILE A 274 15.70 13.56 8.55
C ILE A 274 17.12 13.67 7.97
N PRO A 275 18.00 14.54 8.48
CA PRO A 275 19.33 14.71 7.91
C PRO A 275 20.27 13.56 8.29
N ASN A 276 21.15 13.16 7.37
CA ASN A 276 22.28 12.30 7.73
C ASN A 276 23.26 13.02 8.65
N LEU A 277 23.94 12.25 9.50
CA LEU A 277 25.15 12.74 10.16
C LEU A 277 26.26 12.89 9.11
N ALA A 278 26.96 14.03 9.13
CA ALA A 278 28.07 14.25 8.22
C ALA A 278 29.17 13.19 8.41
N ILE A 279 29.65 12.65 7.30
CA ILE A 279 30.65 11.56 7.24
C ILE A 279 31.95 11.87 8.00
N HIS A 280 32.30 13.16 8.13
CA HIS A 280 33.46 13.67 8.85
C HIS A 280 33.36 13.51 10.38
N LEU A 281 32.15 13.34 10.90
CA LEU A 281 31.87 13.13 12.32
C LEU A 281 31.75 11.65 12.69
N GLN A 282 31.92 10.76 11.72
CA GLN A 282 31.87 9.31 11.91
C GLN A 282 33.28 8.72 11.88
N THR A 283 33.51 7.70 12.69
CA THR A 283 34.66 6.81 12.56
C THR A 283 34.55 5.96 11.29
N ALA A 284 35.66 5.40 10.81
CA ALA A 284 35.64 4.50 9.63
C ALA A 284 34.66 3.33 9.79
N LYS A 285 34.63 2.73 10.99
CA LYS A 285 33.74 1.61 11.31
C LYS A 285 32.26 2.00 11.28
N GLU A 286 31.91 3.18 11.77
CA GLU A 286 30.52 3.66 11.74
C GLU A 286 30.03 3.89 10.31
N ARG A 287 30.92 4.42 9.44
CA ARG A 287 30.62 4.61 8.02
C ARG A 287 30.38 3.30 7.28
N GLU A 288 31.18 2.28 7.56
CA GLU A 288 31.05 0.95 6.95
C GLU A 288 29.76 0.25 7.40
N ALA A 289 29.35 0.42 8.65
CA ALA A 289 28.18 -0.26 9.21
C ALA A 289 26.85 0.41 8.86
N PHE A 290 26.83 1.74 8.70
CA PHE A 290 25.62 2.56 8.53
C PHE A 290 24.48 2.17 9.47
N ALA A 291 24.81 1.90 10.74
CA ALA A 291 23.85 1.44 11.73
C ALA A 291 23.01 2.61 12.26
N ILE A 292 21.70 2.59 11.97
CA ILE A 292 20.74 3.60 12.40
C ILE A 292 20.05 3.15 13.69
N ASN A 293 20.13 3.97 14.74
CA ASN A 293 19.24 3.83 15.90
C ASN A 293 17.87 4.42 15.52
N LYS A 294 16.84 3.56 15.50
CA LYS A 294 15.49 3.93 15.04
C LYS A 294 14.79 4.96 15.94
N GLU A 295 15.16 5.08 17.21
CA GLU A 295 14.58 6.08 18.12
C GLU A 295 15.34 7.41 18.05
N ASP A 296 16.66 7.33 18.10
CA ASP A 296 17.49 8.52 18.25
C ASP A 296 17.75 9.25 16.94
N HIS A 297 17.84 8.51 15.82
CA HIS A 297 18.33 9.06 14.55
C HIS A 297 17.21 9.31 13.50
N LEU A 298 15.97 8.89 13.74
CA LEU A 298 14.86 9.06 12.79
C LEU A 298 13.94 10.26 13.08
N SER A 299 14.16 11.00 14.17
CA SER A 299 13.35 12.19 14.44
C SER A 299 13.60 13.28 13.41
N PRO A 300 12.59 13.65 12.60
CA PRO A 300 12.75 14.68 11.60
C PRO A 300 12.79 16.07 12.25
N ILE A 301 13.49 16.99 11.61
CA ILE A 301 13.52 18.41 11.98
C ILE A 301 12.35 19.11 11.29
N LEU A 302 11.57 19.87 12.07
CA LEU A 302 10.43 20.66 11.59
C LEU A 302 10.77 22.15 11.48
N ALA A 303 11.48 22.70 12.47
CA ALA A 303 11.84 24.12 12.51
C ALA A 303 13.03 24.38 13.45
N THR A 304 13.59 25.59 13.41
CA THR A 304 14.50 26.08 14.45
C THR A 304 13.74 26.84 15.52
N GLU A 305 14.23 26.82 16.76
CA GLU A 305 13.62 27.58 17.86
C GLU A 305 13.69 29.10 17.59
N VAL A 306 14.77 29.57 16.96
CA VAL A 306 14.93 30.98 16.56
C VAL A 306 13.86 31.39 15.55
N LYS A 307 13.60 30.57 14.52
CA LYS A 307 12.57 30.90 13.53
C LYS A 307 11.19 30.92 14.17
N LYS A 308 10.88 29.97 15.06
CA LYS A 308 9.64 29.98 15.85
C LYS A 308 9.48 31.25 16.68
N ALA A 309 10.56 31.72 17.32
CA ALA A 309 10.55 32.96 18.09
C ALA A 309 10.34 34.21 17.21
N LEU A 310 10.95 34.25 16.02
CA LEU A 310 10.89 35.39 15.10
C LEU A 310 9.58 35.50 14.31
N THR A 311 8.93 34.38 13.97
CA THR A 311 7.65 34.40 13.25
C THR A 311 6.44 34.53 14.18
N GLY A 312 6.67 34.78 15.48
CA GLY A 312 5.63 34.87 16.48
C GLY A 312 5.10 33.50 16.90
N GLY A 313 5.31 33.14 18.15
CA GLY A 313 4.34 32.32 18.86
C GLY A 313 3.16 33.22 19.21
N GLU A 314 2.25 33.48 18.28
CA GLU A 314 0.94 34.04 18.64
C GLU A 314 0.17 32.96 19.42
N GLY A 315 0.34 33.03 20.73
CA GLY A 315 -0.20 32.18 21.76
C GLY A 315 0.30 32.77 23.07
N GLY A 316 -0.46 33.72 23.59
CA GLY A 316 0.00 34.78 24.48
C GLY A 316 0.58 34.33 25.82
N GLU A 317 1.65 35.02 26.20
CA GLU A 317 1.88 35.48 27.57
C GLU A 317 2.60 36.83 27.44
N GLY A 318 1.82 37.90 27.56
CA GLY A 318 2.33 39.27 27.56
C GLY A 318 3.07 39.55 28.87
N GLY A 319 4.39 39.73 28.77
CA GLY A 319 5.16 40.40 29.81
C GLY A 319 4.90 41.91 29.77
N GLY A 320 4.18 42.41 30.77
CA GLY A 320 3.94 43.84 30.99
C GLY A 320 3.32 44.07 32.38
N ASN A 321 4.01 44.83 33.20
CA ASN A 321 3.88 44.91 34.66
C ASN A 321 2.63 45.67 35.17
N SER A 322 2.27 45.37 36.43
CA SER A 322 1.49 46.15 37.42
C SER A 322 -0.02 46.39 37.25
N GLY A 323 -0.78 45.99 38.29
CA GLY A 323 -1.90 46.77 38.81
C GLY A 323 -3.30 46.20 38.63
N GLU A 324 -3.91 45.86 39.77
CA GLU A 324 -5.35 45.79 40.06
C GLU A 324 -6.16 44.55 39.63
N GLU A 325 -6.44 43.74 40.64
CA GLU A 325 -7.53 42.77 40.68
C GLU A 325 -8.88 43.45 40.38
N LYS A 326 -9.52 43.05 39.28
CA LYS A 326 -10.97 43.12 39.14
C LYS A 326 -11.52 41.73 38.81
N LYS A 327 -12.04 41.08 39.84
CA LYS A 327 -12.99 39.96 39.71
C LYS A 327 -14.18 40.45 38.89
N SER A 328 -14.31 39.94 37.67
CA SER A 328 -15.55 39.97 36.90
C SER A 328 -15.94 38.54 36.59
N GLU A 329 -17.16 38.20 36.96
CA GLU A 329 -17.78 36.89 36.83
C GLU A 329 -17.84 36.47 35.35
N LYS A 330 -17.19 35.35 35.01
CA LYS A 330 -17.37 34.68 33.71
C LYS A 330 -18.42 33.59 33.85
N ASN A 331 -19.64 33.94 33.51
CA ASN A 331 -20.62 32.99 32.95
C ASN A 331 -20.37 32.88 31.44
N SER A 332 -19.64 31.86 31.02
CA SER A 332 -19.88 31.08 29.80
C SER A 332 -18.87 29.94 29.77
N SER A 333 -19.36 28.73 29.53
CA SER A 333 -18.62 27.48 29.51
C SER A 333 -17.45 27.53 28.53
N ALA A 334 -16.25 27.80 29.02
CA ALA A 334 -15.04 27.51 28.25
C ALA A 334 -15.01 25.99 28.00
N PRO A 335 -14.77 25.54 26.75
CA PRO A 335 -14.69 24.12 26.46
C PRO A 335 -13.61 23.49 27.35
N VAL A 336 -13.93 22.37 27.98
CA VAL A 336 -13.00 21.60 28.80
C VAL A 336 -11.83 21.21 27.92
N LYS A 337 -10.63 21.75 28.20
CA LYS A 337 -9.41 21.33 27.53
C LYS A 337 -9.05 19.93 28.05
N ASP A 338 -9.03 18.94 27.16
CA ASP A 338 -8.62 17.56 27.50
C ASP A 338 -7.10 17.41 27.70
N GLY A 339 -6.33 18.46 27.39
CA GLY A 339 -4.87 18.50 27.56
C GLY A 339 -4.09 17.73 26.50
N TRP A 340 -4.74 17.10 25.53
CA TRP A 340 -4.05 16.27 24.52
C TRP A 340 -3.13 17.13 23.63
N THR A 341 -3.58 18.32 23.26
CA THR A 341 -2.82 19.26 22.42
C THR A 341 -1.52 19.76 23.06
N GLU A 342 -1.37 19.68 24.40
CA GLU A 342 -0.16 20.11 25.12
C GLU A 342 1.07 19.27 24.78
N TYR A 343 0.86 18.02 24.38
CA TYR A 343 1.91 17.07 23.99
C TYR A 343 2.30 17.16 22.52
N GLN A 344 1.59 17.97 21.74
CA GLN A 344 1.91 18.25 20.35
C GLN A 344 2.76 19.50 20.23
N GLU A 345 3.51 19.59 19.14
CA GLU A 345 4.19 20.82 18.80
C GLU A 345 3.18 21.84 18.22
N PRO A 346 3.05 23.06 18.80
CA PRO A 346 2.05 24.02 18.34
C PRO A 346 2.15 24.43 16.87
N ILE A 347 3.36 24.41 16.29
CA ILE A 347 3.53 24.73 14.86
C ILE A 347 2.95 23.64 13.94
N LEU A 348 3.01 22.36 14.37
CA LEU A 348 2.39 21.26 13.65
C LEU A 348 0.87 21.42 13.66
N LEU A 349 0.29 21.66 14.85
CA LEU A 349 -1.16 21.87 14.99
C LEU A 349 -1.65 23.05 14.15
N ARG A 350 -0.92 24.18 14.14
CA ARG A 350 -1.25 25.31 13.26
C ARG A 350 -1.22 24.96 11.78
N MET A 351 -0.23 24.19 11.33
CA MET A 351 -0.14 23.78 9.93
C MET A 351 -1.31 22.87 9.54
N VAL A 352 -1.67 21.92 10.39
CA VAL A 352 -2.82 21.03 10.17
C VAL A 352 -4.14 21.81 10.19
N ALA A 353 -4.34 22.65 11.20
CA ALA A 353 -5.54 23.48 11.33
C ALA A 353 -5.72 24.42 10.14
N SER A 354 -4.64 25.07 9.70
CA SER A 354 -4.64 25.95 8.54
C SER A 354 -4.94 25.21 7.23
N GLU A 355 -4.43 23.99 7.05
CA GLU A 355 -4.71 23.18 5.85
C GLU A 355 -6.19 22.76 5.80
N LEU A 356 -6.78 22.45 6.96
CA LEU A 356 -8.17 22.02 7.08
C LEU A 356 -9.18 23.16 7.19
N GLY A 357 -8.73 24.40 7.38
CA GLY A 357 -9.58 25.55 7.64
C GLY A 357 -10.41 25.43 8.93
N ILE A 358 -9.80 24.89 9.99
CA ILE A 358 -10.42 24.69 11.31
C ILE A 358 -9.62 25.40 12.40
N ASP A 359 -10.21 25.53 13.60
CA ASP A 359 -9.49 26.00 14.77
C ASP A 359 -8.66 24.87 15.41
N ILE A 360 -7.57 25.23 16.11
CA ILE A 360 -6.70 24.23 16.76
C ILE A 360 -7.45 23.51 17.88
N GLU A 361 -8.33 24.24 18.55
CA GLU A 361 -9.18 23.79 19.65
C GLU A 361 -10.18 22.70 19.22
N ASP A 362 -10.50 22.64 17.92
CA ASP A 362 -11.38 21.62 17.36
C ASP A 362 -10.66 20.30 17.09
N ILE A 363 -9.33 20.28 17.08
CA ILE A 363 -8.56 19.04 16.88
C ILE A 363 -8.65 18.18 18.14
N ALA A 364 -9.34 17.04 18.03
CA ALA A 364 -9.50 16.06 19.10
C ALA A 364 -8.36 15.03 19.14
N ASP A 365 -7.90 14.57 17.97
CA ASP A 365 -6.80 13.61 17.82
C ASP A 365 -6.31 13.60 16.36
N PHE A 366 -5.19 12.95 16.07
CA PHE A 366 -4.78 12.66 14.69
C PHE A 366 -4.03 11.34 14.56
N GLU A 367 -4.06 10.80 13.34
CA GLU A 367 -3.13 9.76 12.88
C GLU A 367 -2.43 10.30 11.64
N LEU A 368 -1.18 10.70 11.82
CA LEU A 368 -0.36 11.34 10.80
C LEU A 368 0.90 10.53 10.52
N ASN A 369 1.28 10.46 9.26
CA ASN A 369 2.49 9.82 8.78
C ASN A 369 3.31 10.78 7.92
N LEU A 370 4.60 10.50 7.84
CA LEU A 370 5.51 11.15 6.90
C LEU A 370 5.45 10.43 5.56
N TYR A 371 5.63 11.18 4.47
CA TYR A 371 5.77 10.61 3.12
C TYR A 371 6.73 11.45 2.26
N ASP A 372 7.34 10.85 1.24
CA ASP A 372 8.16 11.57 0.25
C ASP A 372 7.28 12.44 -0.64
N VAL A 373 7.57 13.75 -0.70
CA VAL A 373 6.82 14.66 -1.59
C VAL A 373 7.29 14.58 -3.04
N GLN A 374 8.39 13.86 -3.31
CA GLN A 374 8.83 13.62 -4.67
C GLN A 374 7.79 12.78 -5.43
N PRO A 375 7.18 13.31 -6.51
CA PRO A 375 6.15 12.58 -7.24
C PRO A 375 6.68 11.29 -7.88
N ALA A 376 5.75 10.38 -8.15
CA ALA A 376 6.00 9.22 -8.99
C ALA A 376 6.47 9.65 -10.38
N SER A 377 7.37 8.85 -10.96
CA SER A 377 8.07 9.22 -12.19
C SER A 377 8.40 8.02 -13.05
N LEU A 378 8.39 8.21 -14.37
CA LEU A 378 8.99 7.27 -15.31
C LEU A 378 10.52 7.40 -15.24
N GLY A 379 11.22 6.28 -15.37
CA GLY A 379 12.67 6.24 -15.38
C GLY A 379 13.25 5.19 -16.32
N GLY A 380 14.59 5.12 -16.33
CA GLY A 380 15.34 4.35 -17.31
C GLY A 380 15.52 5.09 -18.64
N ALA A 381 16.47 4.66 -19.46
CA ALA A 381 16.78 5.28 -20.75
C ALA A 381 15.59 5.23 -21.73
N TYR A 382 14.70 4.23 -21.56
CA TYR A 382 13.54 4.02 -22.42
C TYR A 382 12.20 4.27 -21.72
N SER A 383 12.20 4.96 -20.56
CA SER A 383 10.99 5.14 -19.73
C SER A 383 10.31 3.81 -19.36
N GLU A 384 11.11 2.78 -19.11
CA GLU A 384 10.66 1.39 -18.90
C GLU A 384 10.44 1.03 -17.41
N PHE A 385 10.75 1.97 -16.51
CA PHE A 385 10.56 1.81 -15.07
C PHE A 385 9.60 2.85 -14.52
N VAL A 386 8.85 2.44 -13.51
CA VAL A 386 8.11 3.34 -12.61
C VAL A 386 8.88 3.43 -11.30
N HIS A 387 9.19 4.65 -10.89
CA HIS A 387 9.76 4.95 -9.57
C HIS A 387 8.72 5.70 -8.75
N SER A 388 8.31 5.13 -7.62
CA SER A 388 7.30 5.71 -6.74
C SER A 388 7.53 5.28 -5.31
N ALA A 389 7.02 6.05 -4.36
CA ALA A 389 6.76 5.55 -3.02
C ALA A 389 5.56 4.58 -3.06
N ARG A 390 5.54 3.59 -2.15
CA ARG A 390 4.37 2.75 -1.86
C ARG A 390 3.87 1.93 -3.07
N LEU A 391 4.78 1.53 -3.96
CA LEU A 391 4.43 0.53 -4.98
C LEU A 391 3.96 -0.75 -4.28
N ASP A 392 4.61 -1.09 -3.16
CA ASP A 392 4.12 -2.05 -2.19
C ASP A 392 3.12 -1.38 -1.22
N ASN A 393 1.81 -1.58 -1.35
CA ASN A 393 1.14 -2.41 -2.35
C ASN A 393 0.08 -1.66 -3.17
N LEU A 394 0.21 -0.34 -3.27
CA LEU A 394 -0.73 0.49 -4.04
C LEU A 394 -0.76 0.15 -5.52
N ALA A 395 0.34 -0.39 -6.08
CA ALA A 395 0.32 -0.88 -7.46
C ALA A 395 -0.70 -2.01 -7.63
N SER A 396 -0.77 -2.98 -6.70
CA SER A 396 -1.77 -4.05 -6.78
C SER A 396 -3.18 -3.54 -6.48
N CYS A 397 -3.35 -2.63 -5.51
CA CYS A 397 -4.64 -1.98 -5.23
C CYS A 397 -5.21 -1.29 -6.47
N TYR A 398 -4.39 -0.49 -7.14
CA TYR A 398 -4.78 0.21 -8.35
C TYR A 398 -5.22 -0.76 -9.46
N LEU A 399 -4.44 -1.82 -9.69
CA LEU A 399 -4.76 -2.82 -10.71
C LEU A 399 -6.02 -3.61 -10.37
N ALA A 400 -6.23 -4.00 -9.11
CA ALA A 400 -7.41 -4.72 -8.66
C ALA A 400 -8.67 -3.86 -8.83
N LEU A 401 -8.60 -2.60 -8.38
CA LEU A 401 -9.65 -1.60 -8.55
C LEU A 401 -9.99 -1.37 -10.02
N ARG A 402 -8.98 -1.14 -10.86
CA ARG A 402 -9.17 -0.93 -12.30
C ARG A 402 -9.76 -2.17 -12.96
N GLY A 403 -9.27 -3.36 -12.61
CA GLY A 403 -9.78 -4.63 -13.13
C GLY A 403 -11.25 -4.86 -12.78
N LEU A 404 -11.67 -4.56 -11.55
CA LEU A 404 -13.08 -4.65 -11.15
C LEU A 404 -13.94 -3.62 -11.89
N VAL A 405 -13.50 -2.36 -11.96
CA VAL A 405 -14.23 -1.31 -12.69
C VAL A 405 -14.43 -1.70 -14.15
N ASP A 406 -13.36 -2.13 -14.83
CA ASP A 406 -13.42 -2.55 -16.23
C ASP A 406 -14.32 -3.78 -16.44
N HIS A 407 -14.34 -4.74 -15.51
CA HIS A 407 -15.23 -5.92 -15.58
C HIS A 407 -16.71 -5.53 -15.53
N THR A 408 -17.04 -4.43 -14.85
CA THR A 408 -18.41 -3.93 -14.76
C THR A 408 -18.79 -2.92 -15.84
N ALA A 409 -17.84 -2.53 -16.70
CA ALA A 409 -18.10 -1.56 -17.75
C ALA A 409 -18.83 -2.24 -18.92
N SER A 410 -19.94 -1.63 -19.35
CA SER A 410 -20.71 -2.05 -20.52
C SER A 410 -20.14 -1.36 -21.77
N ASP A 411 -18.94 -1.75 -22.21
CA ASP A 411 -18.36 -1.28 -23.47
C ASP A 411 -18.28 -2.44 -24.49
N ASP A 412 -18.38 -2.10 -25.78
CA ASP A 412 -18.32 -3.03 -26.92
C ASP A 412 -19.50 -4.04 -27.05
N GLY A 413 -20.68 -3.71 -26.51
CA GLY A 413 -21.91 -4.49 -26.75
C GLY A 413 -21.97 -5.84 -26.01
N LEU A 414 -21.05 -6.07 -25.07
CA LEU A 414 -21.04 -7.23 -24.17
C LEU A 414 -21.27 -6.74 -22.74
N ASP A 415 -22.38 -7.15 -22.13
CA ASP A 415 -22.62 -6.92 -20.71
C ASP A 415 -22.04 -8.09 -19.91
N LEU A 416 -20.73 -7.99 -19.61
CA LEU A 416 -19.99 -9.04 -18.91
C LEU A 416 -20.54 -9.32 -17.52
N LEU A 417 -21.11 -8.31 -16.87
CA LEU A 417 -21.71 -8.47 -15.55
C LEU A 417 -23.06 -9.19 -15.67
N ALA A 418 -23.87 -8.90 -16.69
CA ALA A 418 -25.16 -9.55 -16.89
C ALA A 418 -25.06 -11.07 -17.06
N ASP A 419 -24.01 -11.54 -17.74
CA ASP A 419 -23.76 -12.98 -17.95
C ASP A 419 -22.98 -13.67 -16.82
N ASP A 420 -22.49 -12.91 -15.83
CA ASP A 420 -21.69 -13.42 -14.73
C ASP A 420 -22.57 -14.13 -13.69
N GLU A 421 -22.12 -15.30 -13.24
CA GLU A 421 -22.79 -16.11 -12.22
C GLU A 421 -22.25 -15.83 -10.81
N ASP A 422 -21.01 -15.33 -10.71
CA ASP A 422 -20.31 -15.14 -9.44
C ASP A 422 -20.34 -13.67 -8.99
N ILE A 423 -19.96 -13.45 -7.74
CA ILE A 423 -19.68 -12.10 -7.23
C ILE A 423 -18.21 -11.78 -7.50
N SER A 424 -17.97 -10.71 -8.26
CA SER A 424 -16.62 -10.18 -8.49
C SER A 424 -16.29 -9.18 -7.39
N MET A 425 -15.22 -9.41 -6.63
CA MET A 425 -14.90 -8.63 -5.43
C MET A 425 -13.42 -8.26 -5.34
N ILE A 426 -13.15 -7.08 -4.79
CA ILE A 426 -11.84 -6.69 -4.28
C ILE A 426 -11.93 -6.43 -2.78
N ALA A 427 -10.86 -6.75 -2.05
CA ALA A 427 -10.72 -6.44 -0.64
C ALA A 427 -9.31 -5.87 -0.38
N LEU A 428 -9.23 -4.59 -0.04
CA LEU A 428 -7.99 -3.86 0.16
C LEU A 428 -7.85 -3.57 1.65
N PHE A 429 -6.99 -4.34 2.32
CA PHE A 429 -6.84 -4.33 3.79
C PHE A 429 -5.76 -3.35 4.25
N ASP A 430 -5.91 -2.77 5.43
CA ASP A 430 -4.84 -2.07 6.13
C ASP A 430 -4.04 -3.04 7.03
N HIS A 431 -2.95 -2.59 7.62
CA HIS A 431 -2.13 -3.34 8.59
C HIS A 431 -1.49 -4.64 8.09
N GLU A 432 -1.27 -4.83 6.78
CA GLU A 432 -0.52 -5.97 6.29
C GLU A 432 0.91 -5.97 6.84
N GLU A 433 1.55 -4.80 6.81
CA GLU A 433 2.97 -4.59 7.14
C GLU A 433 3.29 -4.84 8.63
N VAL A 434 2.26 -4.99 9.45
CA VAL A 434 2.34 -5.26 10.89
C VAL A 434 1.65 -6.57 11.28
N GLY A 435 1.35 -7.43 10.30
CA GLY A 435 0.88 -8.80 10.50
C GLY A 435 -0.64 -9.00 10.44
N SER A 436 -1.40 -8.03 9.92
CA SER A 436 -2.85 -8.10 9.64
C SER A 436 -3.77 -8.39 10.83
N SER A 437 -3.25 -8.41 12.05
CA SER A 437 -3.97 -8.74 13.28
C SER A 437 -4.61 -7.50 13.90
N SER A 438 -5.59 -6.92 13.20
CA SER A 438 -6.27 -5.70 13.61
C SER A 438 -7.76 -5.73 13.22
N LEU A 439 -8.51 -4.68 13.58
CA LEU A 439 -9.91 -4.52 13.16
C LEU A 439 -10.06 -4.41 11.63
N THR A 440 -9.02 -3.91 10.95
CA THR A 440 -9.04 -3.54 9.53
C THR A 440 -8.20 -4.47 8.66
N GLY A 441 -7.31 -5.26 9.24
CA GLY A 441 -6.41 -6.15 8.49
C GLY A 441 -7.06 -7.43 8.01
N ALA A 442 -6.32 -8.17 7.18
CA ALA A 442 -6.80 -9.42 6.58
C ALA A 442 -7.08 -10.54 7.60
N GLY A 443 -6.53 -10.44 8.81
CA GLY A 443 -6.83 -11.35 9.93
C GLY A 443 -8.13 -11.01 10.66
N SER A 444 -8.82 -9.94 10.27
CA SER A 444 -10.13 -9.57 10.81
C SER A 444 -11.27 -10.41 10.21
N PRO A 445 -12.46 -10.40 10.83
CA PRO A 445 -13.65 -11.05 10.26
C PRO A 445 -14.17 -10.44 8.96
N ILE A 446 -13.63 -9.32 8.47
CA ILE A 446 -14.19 -8.54 7.34
C ILE A 446 -14.48 -9.42 6.12
N MET A 447 -13.55 -10.31 5.74
CA MET A 447 -13.74 -11.16 4.56
C MET A 447 -14.92 -12.12 4.73
N SER A 448 -14.95 -12.87 5.83
CA SER A 448 -16.03 -13.82 6.16
C SER A 448 -17.37 -13.11 6.33
N GLU A 449 -17.39 -11.94 6.96
CA GLU A 449 -18.59 -11.13 7.16
C GLU A 449 -19.10 -10.53 5.85
N ALA A 450 -18.22 -10.06 4.97
CA ALA A 450 -18.61 -9.55 3.66
C ALA A 450 -19.33 -10.64 2.86
N VAL A 451 -18.71 -11.81 2.73
CA VAL A 451 -19.31 -12.96 2.03
C VAL A 451 -20.65 -13.34 2.65
N ARG A 452 -20.71 -13.45 3.98
CA ARG A 452 -21.94 -13.83 4.68
C ARG A 452 -23.05 -12.80 4.49
N ARG A 453 -22.75 -11.51 4.65
CA ARG A 453 -23.74 -10.42 4.52
C ARG A 453 -24.24 -10.30 3.09
N ILE A 454 -23.36 -10.41 2.10
CA ILE A 454 -23.73 -10.34 0.68
C ILE A 454 -24.60 -11.55 0.30
N SER A 455 -24.16 -12.77 0.61
CA SER A 455 -24.93 -13.98 0.32
C SER A 455 -26.29 -13.99 1.03
N SER A 456 -26.33 -13.53 2.28
CA SER A 456 -27.58 -13.44 3.06
C SER A 456 -28.56 -12.42 2.46
N ALA A 457 -28.08 -11.23 2.09
CA ALA A 457 -28.96 -10.19 1.54
C ALA A 457 -29.45 -10.49 0.12
N LEU A 458 -28.71 -11.27 -0.69
CA LEU A 458 -29.20 -11.84 -1.95
C LEU A 458 -30.11 -13.07 -1.75
N GLY A 459 -30.15 -13.59 -0.52
CA GLY A 459 -30.92 -14.76 -0.11
C GLY A 459 -32.12 -14.47 0.81
N ALA A 460 -32.38 -13.20 1.14
CA ALA A 460 -33.40 -12.85 2.11
C ALA A 460 -34.81 -13.23 1.60
N GLY A 461 -35.48 -14.12 2.33
CA GLY A 461 -36.82 -14.62 2.01
C GLY A 461 -37.09 -16.08 2.34
N ASP A 462 -36.08 -16.90 2.70
CA ASP A 462 -36.28 -18.32 3.00
C ASP A 462 -35.48 -18.77 4.24
N ALA A 463 -36.19 -19.26 5.27
CA ALA A 463 -35.70 -19.41 6.63
C ALA A 463 -34.95 -20.74 6.93
N GLY A 464 -34.49 -21.47 5.91
CA GLY A 464 -33.82 -22.76 6.09
C GLY A 464 -32.67 -22.97 5.10
N GLY A 465 -31.43 -23.10 5.60
CA GLY A 465 -30.27 -23.51 4.80
C GLY A 465 -29.12 -22.49 4.69
N SER A 466 -29.12 -21.40 5.44
CA SER A 466 -28.15 -20.30 5.29
C SER A 466 -26.69 -20.72 5.46
N ASP A 467 -26.40 -21.64 6.38
CA ASP A 467 -25.02 -21.99 6.76
C ASP A 467 -24.36 -22.93 5.75
N ASP A 468 -25.12 -23.87 5.18
CA ASP A 468 -24.65 -24.77 4.12
C ASP A 468 -24.43 -24.03 2.80
N LEU A 469 -25.33 -23.10 2.45
CA LEU A 469 -25.16 -22.22 1.28
C LEU A 469 -23.94 -21.30 1.44
N TYR A 470 -23.71 -20.77 2.64
CA TYR A 470 -22.50 -20.01 2.94
C TYR A 470 -21.24 -20.86 2.78
N ALA A 471 -21.21 -22.07 3.34
CA ALA A 471 -20.09 -23.00 3.18
C ALA A 471 -19.85 -23.39 1.71
N SER A 472 -20.92 -23.63 0.96
CA SER A 472 -20.87 -23.93 -0.49
C SER A 472 -20.30 -22.76 -1.29
N ALA A 473 -20.73 -21.53 -0.98
CA ALA A 473 -20.19 -20.32 -1.61
C ALA A 473 -18.69 -20.16 -1.31
N LEU A 474 -18.24 -20.38 -0.07
CA LEU A 474 -16.82 -20.35 0.30
C LEU A 474 -15.99 -21.36 -0.49
N ALA A 475 -16.47 -22.61 -0.59
CA ALA A 475 -15.77 -23.67 -1.33
C ALA A 475 -15.65 -23.37 -2.83
N ARG A 476 -16.68 -22.72 -3.40
CA ARG A 476 -16.70 -22.26 -4.80
C ARG A 476 -15.95 -20.94 -5.04
N SER A 477 -15.46 -20.30 -3.98
CA SER A 477 -14.73 -19.02 -4.06
C SER A 477 -13.23 -19.21 -4.25
N PHE A 478 -12.59 -18.18 -4.79
CA PHE A 478 -11.15 -18.17 -5.04
C PHE A 478 -10.56 -16.79 -4.83
N VAL A 479 -9.41 -16.74 -4.16
CA VAL A 479 -8.73 -15.51 -3.77
C VAL A 479 -7.39 -15.38 -4.51
N LEU A 480 -7.26 -14.33 -5.32
CA LEU A 480 -5.98 -13.77 -5.73
C LEU A 480 -5.48 -12.86 -4.61
N SER A 481 -4.57 -13.36 -3.78
CA SER A 481 -3.80 -12.56 -2.84
C SER A 481 -2.69 -11.84 -3.61
N VAL A 482 -2.87 -10.54 -3.82
CA VAL A 482 -2.01 -9.73 -4.66
C VAL A 482 -1.15 -8.81 -3.80
N ASP A 483 0.15 -9.01 -3.91
CA ASP A 483 1.18 -8.33 -3.14
C ASP A 483 2.46 -8.36 -3.98
N GLN A 484 3.31 -7.32 -3.95
CA GLN A 484 4.43 -7.23 -4.87
C GLN A 484 5.38 -8.44 -4.77
N ALA A 485 6.20 -8.65 -5.81
CA ALA A 485 7.17 -9.75 -5.88
C ALA A 485 8.59 -9.20 -6.00
N HIS A 486 9.58 -9.96 -5.57
CA HIS A 486 10.98 -9.54 -5.68
C HIS A 486 11.51 -9.85 -7.10
N ALA A 487 11.84 -8.80 -7.84
CA ALA A 487 12.60 -8.93 -9.08
C ALA A 487 14.07 -9.28 -8.77
N ILE A 488 14.70 -10.03 -9.66
CA ILE A 488 16.13 -10.33 -9.60
C ILE A 488 16.92 -9.03 -9.56
N HIS A 489 17.59 -8.79 -8.45
CA HIS A 489 18.42 -7.61 -8.28
C HIS A 489 19.77 -7.84 -8.98
N PRO A 490 20.16 -7.05 -10.00
CA PRO A 490 21.38 -7.32 -10.79
C PRO A 490 22.66 -7.29 -9.94
N ASN A 491 22.76 -6.38 -8.96
CA ASN A 491 23.91 -6.30 -8.06
C ASN A 491 23.89 -7.34 -6.91
N TYR A 492 22.79 -8.07 -6.72
CA TYR A 492 22.62 -9.04 -5.64
C TYR A 492 21.95 -10.33 -6.13
N ALA A 493 22.23 -10.73 -7.38
CA ALA A 493 21.57 -11.86 -8.02
C ALA A 493 21.72 -13.17 -7.23
N SER A 494 22.82 -13.33 -6.50
CA SER A 494 23.09 -14.48 -5.62
C SER A 494 22.06 -14.65 -4.49
N LYS A 495 21.28 -13.62 -4.16
CA LYS A 495 20.20 -13.68 -3.16
C LYS A 495 18.93 -14.36 -3.68
N HIS A 496 18.79 -14.59 -4.99
CA HIS A 496 17.67 -15.30 -5.56
C HIS A 496 17.95 -16.79 -5.71
N GLU A 497 16.90 -17.61 -5.73
CA GLU A 497 16.98 -18.96 -6.25
C GLU A 497 17.13 -18.87 -7.77
N LYS A 498 18.07 -19.64 -8.35
CA LYS A 498 18.54 -19.43 -9.73
C LYS A 498 17.44 -19.66 -10.79
N ASN A 499 16.51 -20.57 -10.53
CA ASN A 499 15.42 -20.94 -11.44
C ASN A 499 14.09 -20.24 -11.12
N HIS A 500 14.01 -19.50 -10.01
CA HIS A 500 12.82 -18.77 -9.58
C HIS A 500 13.17 -17.29 -9.30
N ALA A 501 13.78 -16.65 -10.29
CA ALA A 501 14.28 -15.28 -10.22
C ALA A 501 13.53 -14.37 -11.21
N PRO A 502 12.42 -13.75 -10.78
CA PRO A 502 11.57 -12.94 -11.65
C PRO A 502 12.28 -11.75 -12.25
N ARG A 503 11.87 -11.31 -13.43
CA ARG A 503 12.38 -10.12 -14.12
C ARG A 503 11.29 -9.06 -14.18
N MET A 504 11.70 -7.79 -14.05
CA MET A 504 10.80 -6.68 -14.37
C MET A 504 10.44 -6.69 -15.86
N ASN A 505 9.26 -6.18 -16.18
CA ASN A 505 8.63 -6.12 -17.50
C ASN A 505 8.28 -7.48 -18.13
N ASP A 506 8.45 -8.59 -17.40
CA ASP A 506 8.22 -9.96 -17.88
C ASP A 506 6.91 -10.56 -17.32
N GLY A 507 6.08 -9.73 -16.67
CA GLY A 507 4.73 -10.09 -16.25
C GLY A 507 4.60 -10.56 -14.80
N MET A 508 3.38 -10.95 -14.43
CA MET A 508 3.02 -11.31 -13.06
C MET A 508 3.78 -12.53 -12.56
N VAL A 509 4.08 -12.54 -11.27
CA VAL A 509 4.87 -13.58 -10.59
C VAL A 509 3.97 -14.37 -9.66
N ILE A 510 3.89 -15.68 -9.84
CA ILE A 510 3.30 -16.60 -8.87
C ILE A 510 4.32 -16.86 -7.75
N LYS A 511 3.93 -16.62 -6.49
CA LYS A 511 4.78 -16.77 -5.32
C LYS A 511 4.47 -18.09 -4.61
N ARG A 512 5.49 -18.93 -4.38
CA ARG A 512 5.35 -20.25 -3.75
C ARG A 512 6.28 -20.41 -2.56
N ASN A 513 5.75 -20.99 -1.49
CA ASN A 513 6.55 -21.37 -0.33
C ASN A 513 5.89 -22.55 0.40
N ALA A 514 6.61 -23.67 0.51
CA ALA A 514 6.06 -24.89 1.12
C ALA A 514 5.71 -24.73 2.61
N ASN A 515 6.29 -23.75 3.32
CA ASN A 515 5.97 -23.44 4.70
C ASN A 515 4.76 -22.49 4.84
N GLN A 516 3.92 -22.37 3.81
CA GLN A 516 2.70 -21.57 3.81
C GLN A 516 2.93 -20.08 4.14
N ARG A 517 4.10 -19.55 3.72
CA ARG A 517 4.30 -18.09 3.63
C ARG A 517 3.50 -17.45 2.50
N TYR A 518 3.18 -18.29 1.51
CA TYR A 518 2.24 -18.05 0.43
C TYR A 518 1.28 -19.25 0.39
N ALA A 519 -0.01 -19.02 0.20
CA ALA A 519 -1.06 -20.03 0.12
C ALA A 519 -1.03 -20.84 -1.19
N THR A 520 -0.25 -20.38 -2.17
CA THR A 520 -0.12 -21.00 -3.48
C THR A 520 0.26 -22.48 -3.42
N ASN A 521 -0.50 -23.32 -4.11
CA ASN A 521 -0.21 -24.74 -4.31
C ASN A 521 -0.26 -25.14 -5.81
N GLY A 522 -0.22 -26.43 -6.09
CA GLY A 522 -0.26 -26.98 -7.45
C GLY A 522 -1.51 -26.55 -8.23
N ILE A 523 -2.68 -26.70 -7.60
CA ILE A 523 -4.00 -26.41 -8.17
C ILE A 523 -4.19 -24.90 -8.32
N THR A 524 -3.97 -24.12 -7.25
CA THR A 524 -4.21 -22.67 -7.30
C THR A 524 -3.25 -21.97 -8.28
N GLY A 525 -2.00 -22.45 -8.37
CA GLY A 525 -1.05 -22.02 -9.41
C GLY A 525 -1.47 -22.41 -10.83
N PHE A 526 -2.07 -23.59 -11.01
CA PHE A 526 -2.55 -24.03 -12.32
C PHE A 526 -3.70 -23.16 -12.83
N VAL A 527 -4.67 -22.82 -11.97
CA VAL A 527 -5.80 -21.94 -12.33
C VAL A 527 -5.31 -20.64 -12.97
N VAL A 528 -4.35 -19.94 -12.35
CA VAL A 528 -3.82 -18.67 -12.87
C VAL A 528 -3.06 -18.86 -14.18
N ARG A 529 -2.22 -19.91 -14.29
CA ARG A 529 -1.52 -20.22 -15.54
C ARG A 529 -2.49 -20.54 -16.68
N GLU A 530 -3.58 -21.24 -16.39
CA GLU A 530 -4.59 -21.63 -17.36
C GLU A 530 -5.44 -20.43 -17.81
N ILE A 531 -5.80 -19.52 -16.88
CA ILE A 531 -6.44 -18.24 -17.21
C ILE A 531 -5.53 -17.43 -18.16
N ALA A 532 -4.24 -17.29 -17.81
CA ALA A 532 -3.29 -16.57 -18.66
C ALA A 532 -3.15 -17.21 -20.05
N ARG A 533 -3.06 -18.55 -20.11
CA ARG A 533 -2.97 -19.31 -21.37
C ARG A 533 -4.20 -19.13 -22.25
N ARG A 534 -5.42 -19.25 -21.69
CA ARG A 534 -6.68 -19.10 -22.45
C ARG A 534 -6.87 -17.67 -22.95
N ALA A 535 -6.42 -16.67 -22.19
CA ALA A 535 -6.48 -15.27 -22.58
C ALA A 535 -5.32 -14.83 -23.51
N GLY A 536 -4.39 -15.73 -23.86
CA GLY A 536 -3.25 -15.40 -24.72
C GLY A 536 -2.27 -14.40 -24.10
N LEU A 537 -2.20 -14.33 -22.77
CA LEU A 537 -1.30 -13.44 -22.05
C LEU A 537 0.13 -13.98 -22.03
N SER A 538 1.10 -13.09 -21.77
CA SER A 538 2.48 -13.47 -21.49
C SER A 538 2.54 -14.50 -20.35
N PRO A 539 3.43 -15.50 -20.44
CA PRO A 539 3.60 -16.48 -19.37
C PRO A 539 3.85 -15.80 -18.02
N VAL A 540 3.16 -16.26 -16.99
CA VAL A 540 3.46 -15.84 -15.61
C VAL A 540 4.80 -16.43 -15.16
N GLN A 541 5.50 -15.66 -14.33
CA GLN A 541 6.78 -16.05 -13.74
C GLN A 541 6.54 -16.82 -12.43
N GLU A 542 7.58 -17.46 -11.91
CA GLU A 542 7.53 -18.20 -10.64
C GLU A 542 8.60 -17.67 -9.67
N PHE A 543 8.24 -17.52 -8.40
CA PHE A 543 9.13 -17.13 -7.32
C PHE A 543 9.08 -18.13 -6.17
N VAL A 544 10.26 -18.57 -5.76
CA VAL A 544 10.51 -19.34 -4.54
C VAL A 544 11.77 -18.78 -3.91
N VAL A 545 11.70 -18.47 -2.61
CA VAL A 545 12.87 -18.00 -1.86
C VAL A 545 13.91 -19.13 -1.75
N ARG A 546 15.20 -18.79 -1.65
CA ARG A 546 16.24 -19.76 -1.34
C ARG A 546 15.97 -20.45 0.00
N ASN A 547 16.34 -21.72 0.10
CA ASN A 547 16.17 -22.51 1.33
C ASN A 547 16.93 -21.97 2.56
N ASP A 548 17.99 -21.19 2.34
CA ASP A 548 18.81 -20.58 3.40
C ASP A 548 18.37 -19.15 3.78
N CYS A 549 17.23 -18.68 3.25
CA CYS A 549 16.69 -17.35 3.49
C CYS A 549 15.23 -17.43 3.99
N GLY A 550 14.89 -16.59 4.96
CA GLY A 550 13.48 -16.35 5.32
C GLY A 550 12.76 -15.56 4.24
N CYS A 551 11.44 -15.69 4.17
CA CYS A 551 10.56 -14.79 3.42
C CYS A 551 9.45 -14.26 4.34
N GLY A 552 8.95 -13.07 4.00
CA GLY A 552 7.73 -12.53 4.59
C GLY A 552 6.52 -13.42 4.30
N SER A 553 5.46 -13.24 5.08
CA SER A 553 4.14 -13.80 4.76
C SER A 553 3.34 -12.75 3.99
N THR A 554 2.14 -13.10 3.58
CA THR A 554 1.17 -12.22 2.90
C THR A 554 -0.23 -12.44 3.49
N ILE A 555 -1.23 -11.71 2.99
CA ILE A 555 -2.63 -11.91 3.37
C ILE A 555 -3.21 -13.26 2.90
N GLY A 556 -2.60 -13.92 1.90
CA GLY A 556 -3.11 -15.15 1.28
C GLY A 556 -3.32 -16.29 2.28
N PRO A 557 -2.26 -16.72 3.01
CA PRO A 557 -2.39 -17.71 4.08
C PRO A 557 -3.38 -17.31 5.17
N ILE A 558 -3.44 -16.01 5.51
CA ILE A 558 -4.32 -15.49 6.57
C ILE A 558 -5.79 -15.65 6.16
N ILE A 559 -6.14 -15.18 4.97
CA ILE A 559 -7.50 -15.29 4.43
C ILE A 559 -7.87 -16.75 4.24
N SER A 560 -6.99 -17.57 3.66
CA SER A 560 -7.26 -18.98 3.42
C SER A 560 -7.52 -19.74 4.72
N ALA A 561 -6.71 -19.51 5.77
CA ALA A 561 -6.91 -20.12 7.08
C ALA A 561 -8.19 -19.64 7.79
N ALA A 562 -8.54 -18.35 7.66
CA ALA A 562 -9.70 -17.77 8.34
C ALA A 562 -11.04 -18.12 7.66
N THR A 563 -11.03 -18.32 6.34
CA THR A 563 -12.26 -18.51 5.54
C THR A 563 -12.43 -19.91 4.98
N GLY A 564 -11.34 -20.68 4.85
CA GLY A 564 -11.32 -21.95 4.10
C GLY A 564 -11.30 -21.78 2.58
N MET A 565 -11.25 -20.56 2.05
CA MET A 565 -11.17 -20.32 0.60
C MET A 565 -9.82 -20.75 0.03
N ARG A 566 -9.85 -21.20 -1.23
CA ARG A 566 -8.63 -21.43 -2.02
C ARG A 566 -7.99 -20.08 -2.34
N ALA A 567 -6.69 -19.97 -2.08
CA ALA A 567 -5.94 -18.75 -2.34
C ALA A 567 -4.64 -19.02 -3.13
N ILE A 568 -4.20 -18.01 -3.86
CA ILE A 568 -2.91 -17.95 -4.54
C ILE A 568 -2.28 -16.59 -4.29
N ASP A 569 -0.98 -16.57 -4.08
CA ASP A 569 -0.19 -15.35 -3.97
C ASP A 569 0.52 -15.05 -5.27
N LEU A 570 0.32 -13.83 -5.77
CA LEU A 570 0.98 -13.32 -6.96
C LEU A 570 1.25 -11.82 -6.87
N GLY A 571 2.17 -11.31 -7.69
CA GLY A 571 2.60 -9.91 -7.62
C GLY A 571 3.27 -9.41 -8.88
N CYS A 572 3.30 -8.09 -9.05
CA CYS A 572 4.22 -7.47 -10.01
C CYS A 572 5.66 -7.55 -9.46
N PRO A 573 6.67 -7.83 -10.30
CA PRO A 573 8.05 -7.83 -9.88
C PRO A 573 8.57 -6.41 -9.64
N GLN A 574 9.21 -6.17 -8.50
CA GLN A 574 9.80 -4.89 -8.13
C GLN A 574 11.18 -5.03 -7.46
N LEU A 575 11.91 -3.92 -7.44
CA LEU A 575 13.15 -3.72 -6.70
C LEU A 575 12.92 -2.75 -5.53
N SER A 576 13.78 -2.88 -4.53
CA SER A 576 13.83 -1.98 -3.37
C SER A 576 12.54 -1.93 -2.55
N MET A 577 11.78 -3.03 -2.53
CA MET A 577 10.58 -3.21 -1.69
C MET A 577 10.82 -2.68 -0.26
N HIS A 578 9.83 -1.97 0.29
CA HIS A 578 9.90 -1.26 1.59
C HIS A 578 10.86 -0.06 1.65
N SER A 579 11.42 0.37 0.52
CA SER A 579 12.07 1.68 0.43
C SER A 579 11.03 2.80 0.38
N ILE A 580 11.44 4.01 0.80
CA ILE A 580 10.63 5.20 0.53
C ILE A 580 10.44 5.46 -0.98
N ARG A 581 11.31 4.93 -1.85
CA ARG A 581 11.16 4.94 -3.32
C ARG A 581 11.53 3.60 -3.91
N GLU A 582 10.53 2.90 -4.39
CA GLU A 582 10.60 1.57 -4.99
C GLU A 582 10.70 1.69 -6.51
N THR A 583 10.94 0.56 -7.19
CA THR A 583 11.06 0.53 -8.65
C THR A 583 10.42 -0.72 -9.23
N MET A 584 9.52 -0.56 -10.19
CA MET A 584 8.91 -1.67 -10.93
C MET A 584 8.96 -1.44 -12.45
N GLY A 585 8.64 -2.47 -13.23
CA GLY A 585 8.51 -2.35 -14.69
C GLY A 585 7.19 -1.69 -15.11
N VAL A 586 7.24 -0.88 -16.17
CA VAL A 586 6.05 -0.27 -16.78
C VAL A 586 5.12 -1.33 -17.40
N CYS A 587 5.68 -2.36 -18.05
CA CYS A 587 4.88 -3.40 -18.71
C CYS A 587 4.15 -4.28 -17.69
N ASP A 588 4.70 -4.44 -16.49
CA ASP A 588 4.12 -5.29 -15.43
C ASP A 588 2.75 -4.78 -14.98
N LEU A 589 2.53 -3.46 -14.97
CA LEU A 589 1.21 -2.87 -14.70
C LEU A 589 0.17 -3.33 -15.73
N SER A 590 0.53 -3.33 -17.01
CA SER A 590 -0.40 -3.73 -18.08
C SER A 590 -0.64 -5.23 -18.09
N HIS A 591 0.41 -6.03 -17.86
CA HIS A 591 0.30 -7.48 -17.74
C HIS A 591 -0.57 -7.87 -16.53
N GLY A 592 -0.38 -7.21 -15.38
CA GLY A 592 -1.17 -7.40 -14.18
C GLY A 592 -2.65 -7.06 -14.39
N LEU A 593 -2.95 -5.89 -14.99
CA LEU A 593 -4.32 -5.51 -15.31
C LEU A 593 -4.99 -6.52 -16.25
N ALA A 594 -4.27 -6.97 -17.29
CA ALA A 594 -4.78 -7.95 -18.25
C ALA A 594 -5.09 -9.30 -17.56
N LEU A 595 -4.24 -9.74 -16.63
CA LEU A 595 -4.48 -10.94 -15.84
C LEU A 595 -5.71 -10.79 -14.94
N PHE A 596 -5.87 -9.66 -14.24
CA PHE A 596 -7.01 -9.43 -13.34
C PHE A 596 -8.34 -9.34 -14.10
N ARG A 597 -8.37 -8.66 -15.24
CA ARG A 597 -9.54 -8.67 -16.15
C ARG A 597 -9.88 -10.09 -16.60
N SER A 598 -8.85 -10.86 -16.97
CA SER A 598 -9.03 -12.25 -17.41
C SER A 598 -9.50 -13.16 -16.28
N PHE A 599 -9.08 -12.90 -15.04
CA PHE A 599 -9.55 -13.63 -13.86
C PHE A 599 -11.04 -13.40 -13.63
N PHE A 600 -11.49 -12.13 -13.57
CA PHE A 600 -12.92 -11.85 -13.41
C PHE A 600 -13.77 -12.44 -14.54
N ARG A 601 -13.26 -12.44 -15.78
CA ARG A 601 -14.01 -12.97 -16.93
C ARG A 601 -14.06 -14.50 -16.99
N ASN A 602 -12.92 -15.16 -16.81
CA ASN A 602 -12.74 -16.55 -17.24
C ASN A 602 -12.56 -17.54 -16.08
N PHE A 603 -12.48 -17.08 -14.83
CA PHE A 603 -12.20 -17.94 -13.68
C PHE A 603 -13.17 -19.13 -13.59
N ARG A 604 -14.48 -18.89 -13.67
CA ARG A 604 -15.50 -19.94 -13.46
C ARG A 604 -15.35 -21.07 -14.48
N GLU A 605 -15.13 -20.76 -15.75
CA GLU A 605 -14.91 -21.77 -16.81
C GLU A 605 -13.66 -22.61 -16.54
N VAL A 606 -12.57 -21.98 -16.07
CA VAL A 606 -11.33 -22.70 -15.72
C VAL A 606 -11.55 -23.57 -14.49
N ASP A 607 -12.17 -23.02 -13.45
CA ASP A 607 -12.40 -23.70 -12.17
C ASP A 607 -13.29 -24.94 -12.33
N SER A 608 -14.36 -24.83 -13.13
CA SER A 608 -15.26 -25.95 -13.45
C SER A 608 -14.62 -27.04 -14.31
N SER A 609 -13.47 -26.77 -14.94
CA SER A 609 -12.74 -27.76 -15.75
C SER A 609 -11.73 -28.61 -14.95
N ILE A 610 -11.55 -28.31 -13.66
CA ILE A 610 -10.65 -29.03 -12.76
C ILE A 610 -11.46 -30.07 -11.99
N GLU A 611 -11.00 -31.32 -11.97
CA GLU A 611 -11.52 -32.36 -11.07
C GLU A 611 -11.22 -31.96 -9.62
N GLN A 612 -12.27 -31.69 -8.84
CA GLN A 612 -12.17 -31.20 -7.46
C GLN A 612 -12.07 -32.33 -6.43
#